data_AF-A0AAW5Z051-F1
#
_entry.id   AF-A0AAW5Z051-F1
#
_cell.length_a   1.000
_cell.length_b   1.000
_cell.length_c   1.000
_cell.angle_alpha   90.00
_cell.angle_beta   90.00
_cell.angle_gamma   90.00
#
_symmetry.space_group_name_H-M   'P 1'
#
loop_
_entity.id
_entity.type
_entity.pdbx_description
1 polymer ?
#
loop_
_entity_poly.entity_id
_entity_poly.type
_entity_poly.pdbx_seq_one_letter_code
_entity_poly.pdbx_strand_id
1 'polypeptide(L)'
;DFGHWECDLVLGHKTKDDDVLLTLCERKTRQFFMIKIEDKTSVSVMKAFDKLREYYESKLNQIFKSITTDNGSEFADLSDL
;
A
#
# COMPACT_ATOMS: atom_id res chain seq x y z
N ASP A 1 8.93 -10.54 14.29
CA ASP A 1 9.78 -10.47 13.10
C ASP A 1 9.58 -9.10 12.43
N PHE A 2 10.54 -8.57 11.65
CA PHE A 2 10.36 -7.34 10.86
C PHE A 2 9.94 -7.67 9.43
N GLY A 3 9.11 -6.81 8.84
CA GLY A 3 8.74 -6.85 7.42
C GLY A 3 7.31 -7.32 7.18
N HIS A 4 6.48 -7.38 8.22
CA HIS A 4 5.05 -7.64 8.08
C HIS A 4 4.32 -6.30 8.13
N TRP A 5 3.57 -5.99 7.08
CA TRP A 5 2.94 -4.70 6.89
C TRP A 5 1.42 -4.83 6.86
N GLU A 6 0.74 -3.92 7.54
CA GLU A 6 -0.71 -3.69 7.40
C GLU A 6 -0.91 -2.56 6.39
N CYS A 7 -1.79 -2.76 5.42
CA CYS A 7 -2.04 -1.82 4.33
C CYS A 7 -3.48 -1.30 4.40
N ASP A 8 -3.65 0.01 4.29
CA ASP A 8 -4.94 0.71 4.42
C ASP A 8 -4.99 1.95 3.51
N LEU A 9 -6.20 2.40 3.16
CA LEU A 9 -6.43 3.64 2.43
C LEU A 9 -6.98 4.73 3.35
N VAL A 10 -6.31 5.88 3.34
CA VAL A 10 -6.85 7.11 3.95
C VAL A 10 -7.40 7.99 2.84
N LEU A 11 -8.71 8.20 2.85
CA LEU A 11 -9.39 9.16 2.01
C LEU A 11 -9.37 10.53 2.69
N GLY A 12 -9.15 11.59 1.92
CA GLY A 12 -9.21 12.98 2.36
C GLY A 12 -10.61 13.44 2.81
N HIS A 13 -11.11 14.56 2.28
CA HIS A 13 -12.51 14.93 2.52
C HIS A 13 -13.46 13.98 1.76
N LYS A 14 -14.74 14.31 1.57
CA LYS A 14 -15.68 13.51 0.75
C LYS A 14 -16.20 14.30 -0.45
N THR A 15 -15.31 15.03 -1.08
CA THR A 15 -15.50 15.76 -2.34
C THR A 15 -14.96 14.96 -3.54
N LYS A 16 -15.25 15.38 -4.77
CA LYS A 16 -14.90 14.59 -5.98
C LYS A 16 -13.41 14.60 -6.33
N ASP A 17 -12.62 15.44 -5.66
CA ASP A 17 -11.20 15.68 -5.96
C ASP A 17 -10.29 15.28 -4.78
N ASP A 18 -10.74 14.41 -3.88
CA ASP A 18 -9.96 14.12 -2.69
C ASP A 18 -8.74 13.26 -2.97
N ASP A 19 -7.63 13.69 -2.39
CA ASP A 19 -6.41 12.93 -2.32
C ASP A 19 -6.64 11.60 -1.58
N VAL A 20 -6.15 10.52 -2.18
CA VAL A 20 -6.12 9.20 -1.57
C VAL A 20 -4.69 8.86 -1.17
N LEU A 21 -4.51 8.42 0.06
CA LEU A 21 -3.22 7.95 0.57
C LEU A 21 -3.28 6.45 0.80
N LEU A 22 -2.40 5.71 0.15
CA LEU A 22 -2.06 4.35 0.51
C LEU A 22 -1.09 4.39 1.69
N THR A 23 -1.43 3.68 2.76
CA THR A 23 -0.60 3.60 3.96
C THR A 23 -0.15 2.17 4.19
N LEU A 24 1.11 1.99 4.58
CA LEU A 24 1.67 0.71 4.99
C LEU A 24 2.30 0.88 6.37
N CYS A 25 1.82 0.14 7.37
CA CYS A 25 2.32 0.15 8.75
C CYS A 25 3.05 -1.15 9.06
N GLU A 26 4.34 -1.08 9.40
CA GLU A 26 5.07 -2.26 9.84
C GLU A 26 4.68 -2.63 11.29
N ARG A 27 4.29 -3.89 11.51
CA ARG A 27 3.60 -4.32 12.74
C ARG A 27 4.48 -4.27 14.00
N LYS A 28 5.80 -4.36 13.88
CA LYS A 28 6.72 -4.43 15.03
C LYS A 28 7.33 -3.06 15.39
N THR A 29 7.82 -2.36 14.38
CA THR A 29 8.59 -1.12 14.48
C THR A 29 7.70 0.12 14.32
N ARG A 30 6.48 -0.06 13.80
CA ARG A 30 5.57 1.05 13.47
C ARG A 30 6.21 2.05 12.50
N GLN A 31 7.05 1.55 11.60
CA GLN A 31 7.47 2.32 10.45
C GLN A 31 6.30 2.44 9.48
N PHE A 32 6.19 3.60 8.83
CA PHE A 32 5.08 3.90 7.92
C PHE A 32 5.58 4.33 6.56
N PHE A 33 4.93 3.82 5.51
CA PHE A 33 4.91 4.45 4.19
C PHE A 33 3.57 5.16 4.01
N MET A 34 3.60 6.36 3.44
CA MET A 34 2.43 7.10 3.00
C MET A 34 2.64 7.51 1.56
N ILE A 35 1.83 6.96 0.66
CA ILE A 35 1.99 7.12 -0.78
C ILE A 35 0.70 7.72 -1.31
N LYS A 36 0.79 8.90 -1.93
CA LYS A 36 -0.35 9.49 -2.62
C LYS A 36 -0.64 8.73 -3.90
N ILE A 37 -1.89 8.29 -4.05
CA ILE A 37 -2.39 7.60 -5.24
C ILE A 37 -3.51 8.43 -5.90
N GLU A 38 -3.78 8.13 -7.17
CA GLU A 38 -4.70 8.92 -8.00
C GLU A 38 -6.16 8.78 -7.54
N ASP A 39 -6.56 7.57 -7.16
CA ASP A 39 -7.88 7.25 -6.64
C ASP A 39 -7.84 5.97 -5.78
N LYS A 40 -9.01 5.55 -5.26
CA LYS A 40 -9.15 4.33 -4.45
C LYS A 40 -9.37 3.05 -5.26
N THR A 41 -9.02 3.03 -6.54
CA THR A 41 -9.19 1.82 -7.37
C THR A 41 -8.03 0.85 -7.15
N SER A 42 -8.28 -0.44 -7.37
CA SER A 42 -7.23 -1.46 -7.32
C SER A 42 -6.09 -1.17 -8.29
N VAL A 43 -6.39 -0.63 -9.47
CA VAL A 43 -5.39 -0.20 -10.45
C VAL A 43 -4.43 0.84 -9.88
N SER A 44 -4.95 1.85 -9.17
CA SER A 44 -4.12 2.88 -8.54
C SER A 44 -3.26 2.32 -7.40
N VAL A 45 -3.81 1.38 -6.62
CA VAL A 45 -3.07 0.68 -5.57
C VAL A 45 -1.94 -0.17 -6.16
N MET A 46 -2.21 -0.97 -7.19
CA MET A 46 -1.21 -1.80 -7.87
C MET A 46 -0.07 -0.96 -8.44
N LYS A 47 -0.37 0.15 -9.11
CA LYS A 47 0.65 1.11 -9.58
C LYS A 47 1.55 1.63 -8.45
N ALA A 48 1.04 1.81 -7.24
CA ALA A 48 1.84 2.23 -6.09
C ALA A 48 2.79 1.11 -5.63
N PHE A 49 2.33 -0.15 -5.66
CA PHE A 49 3.17 -1.31 -5.36
C PHE A 49 4.24 -1.57 -6.42
N ASP A 50 3.92 -1.37 -7.70
CA ASP A 50 4.92 -1.45 -8.78
C ASP A 50 6.04 -0.43 -8.56
N LYS A 51 5.69 0.81 -8.19
CA LYS A 51 6.69 1.83 -7.83
C LYS A 51 7.52 1.44 -6.61
N LEU A 52 6.92 0.83 -5.59
CA LEU A 52 7.68 0.32 -4.44
C LEU A 52 8.65 -0.80 -4.86
N ARG A 53 8.25 -1.66 -5.80
CA ARG A 53 9.08 -2.73 -6.35
C ARG A 53 10.26 -2.18 -7.13
N GLU A 54 10.02 -1.21 -8.00
CA GLU A 54 11.06 -0.52 -8.73
C GLU A 54 12.00 0.25 -7.79
N TYR A 55 11.48 0.85 -6.73
CA TYR A 55 12.30 1.64 -5.80
C TYR A 55 13.23 0.76 -4.95
N TYR A 56 12.76 -0.40 -4.50
CA TYR A 56 13.53 -1.28 -3.61
C TYR A 56 14.26 -2.41 -4.33
N GLU A 57 13.86 -2.77 -5.55
CA GLU A 57 14.47 -3.77 -6.40
C GLU A 57 14.86 -5.05 -5.61
N SER A 58 16.14 -5.40 -5.60
CA SER A 58 16.73 -6.54 -4.89
C SER A 58 16.50 -6.55 -3.37
N LYS A 59 16.11 -5.41 -2.76
CA LYS A 59 15.83 -5.28 -1.33
C LYS A 59 14.36 -5.50 -0.98
N LEU A 60 13.46 -5.69 -1.95
CA LEU A 60 12.03 -5.86 -1.71
C LEU A 60 11.74 -6.89 -0.62
N ASN A 61 12.30 -8.10 -0.75
CA ASN A 61 12.06 -9.22 0.17
C ASN A 61 12.69 -9.03 1.56
N GLN A 62 13.60 -8.06 1.71
CA GLN A 62 14.16 -7.70 3.01
C GLN A 62 13.23 -6.73 3.76
N ILE A 63 12.44 -5.97 3.02
CA ILE A 63 11.54 -4.93 3.55
C ILE A 63 10.14 -5.49 3.71
N PHE A 64 9.62 -6.22 2.72
CA PHE A 64 8.27 -6.76 2.68
C PHE A 64 8.32 -8.30 2.70
N LYS A 65 7.89 -8.89 3.81
CA LYS A 65 7.68 -10.34 3.98
C LYS A 65 6.22 -10.73 3.78
N SER A 66 5.31 -9.91 4.30
CA SER A 66 3.88 -10.05 4.05
C SER A 66 3.20 -8.70 4.11
N ILE A 67 2.13 -8.56 3.35
CA ILE A 67 1.25 -7.40 3.39
C ILE A 67 -0.16 -7.93 3.63
N THR A 68 -0.83 -7.38 4.62
CA THR A 68 -2.22 -7.72 4.94
C THR A 68 -3.09 -6.51 4.72
N THR A 69 -4.17 -6.68 3.98
CA THR A 69 -5.24 -5.70 3.79
C THR A 69 -6.54 -6.22 4.40
N ASP A 70 -7.55 -5.36 4.47
CA ASP A 70 -8.91 -5.85 4.55
C ASP A 70 -9.36 -6.47 3.20
N ASN A 71 -10.61 -6.94 3.15
CA ASN A 71 -11.21 -7.48 1.93
C ASN A 71 -11.86 -6.38 1.06
N GLY A 72 -11.35 -5.15 1.14
CA GLY A 72 -11.80 -4.02 0.33
C GLY A 72 -11.59 -4.26 -1.17
N SER A 73 -12.50 -3.74 -1.98
CA SER A 73 -12.44 -3.85 -3.45
C SER A 73 -11.21 -3.18 -4.06
N GLU A 74 -10.68 -2.16 -3.38
CA GLU A 74 -9.43 -1.47 -3.69
C GLU A 74 -8.20 -2.37 -3.60
N PHE A 75 -8.30 -3.53 -2.95
CA PHE A 75 -7.19 -4.46 -2.74
C PHE A 75 -7.38 -5.80 -3.45
N ALA A 76 -8.42 -5.95 -4.26
CA ALA A 76 -8.79 -7.21 -4.91
C ALA A 76 -7.65 -7.81 -5.76
N ASP A 77 -6.83 -6.97 -6.39
CA ASP A 77 -5.76 -7.39 -7.30
C ASP A 77 -4.41 -7.60 -6.58
N LEU A 78 -4.31 -7.35 -5.26
CA LEU A 78 -3.04 -7.50 -4.52
C LEU A 78 -2.56 -8.94 -4.42
N SER A 79 -3.42 -9.94 -4.64
CA SER A 79 -2.97 -11.32 -4.72
C SER A 79 -2.07 -11.60 -5.91
N ASP A 80 -2.11 -10.74 -6.93
CA ASP A 80 -1.35 -10.89 -8.17
C ASP A 80 0.01 -10.21 -8.11
N LEU A 81 0.37 -9.62 -6.95
CA LEU A 81 1.67 -9.03 -6.70
C LEU A 81 2.76 -10.10 -6.78
#